data_AF-A0AA36AJQ9-F1
#
_entry.id   AF-A0AA36AJQ9-F1
#
_cell.length_a   1.000
_cell.length_b   1.000
_cell.length_c   1.000
_cell.angle_alpha   90.00
_cell.angle_beta   90.00
_cell.angle_gamma   90.00
#
_symmetry.space_group_name_H-M   'P 1'
#
loop_
_entity.id
_entity.type
_entity.pdbx_description
1 polymer ?
#
loop_
_entity_poly.entity_id
_entity_poly.type
_entity_poly.pdbx_seq_one_letter_code
_entity_poly.pdbx_strand_id
1 'polypeptide(L)'
;MDFYIRPKRRPQGQKVTRKLNITKLKNQLTAQDLQSRMDSKLLDIRSDQSSIDEQWESFRDTVHSIALETLGQITRNHQDWFDENDQEIQKLLEEKRRLLRAHQNETTCTAKKAAFNNIRSTVQAKLRLMQDAWLSAKADEIQGYADKHDTKKFYEALKAVYGPQFSFGSTPLLSSDGTSLLTNKRLILEKWAEHFNIVLNRPAQINEEAIARFPQVPTNHELAVPPAVEEEIGFGKMKCKILF
;
A
#
# COMPACT_ATOMS: atom_id res chain seq x y z
N MET A 1 -27.64 23.46 31.23
CA MET A 1 -28.12 23.24 29.85
C MET A 1 -26.88 23.19 28.98
N ASP A 2 -26.28 22.01 28.83
CA ASP A 2 -25.00 21.85 28.14
C ASP A 2 -25.25 21.70 26.63
N PHE A 3 -24.96 22.76 25.88
CA PHE A 3 -25.08 22.76 24.44
C PHE A 3 -23.91 22.00 23.81
N TYR A 4 -24.13 20.73 23.48
CA TYR A 4 -23.15 19.91 22.77
C TYR A 4 -23.30 20.08 21.25
N ILE A 5 -22.43 20.88 20.64
CA ILE A 5 -22.38 21.04 19.18
C ILE A 5 -21.59 19.86 18.60
N ARG A 6 -22.27 18.95 17.90
CA ARG A 6 -21.60 17.85 17.20
C ARG A 6 -20.77 18.40 16.04
N PRO A 7 -19.46 18.11 15.96
CA PRO A 7 -18.65 18.54 14.82
C PRO A 7 -19.18 17.92 13.52
N LYS A 8 -19.21 18.73 12.45
CA LYS A 8 -19.63 18.26 11.11
C LYS A 8 -18.72 17.12 10.67
N ARG A 9 -19.29 15.92 10.52
CA ARG A 9 -18.59 14.78 9.91
C ARG A 9 -18.28 15.11 8.46
N ARG A 10 -17.04 14.90 8.05
CA ARG A 10 -16.61 14.99 6.65
C ARG A 10 -17.51 14.08 5.81
N PRO A 11 -18.08 14.54 4.68
CA PRO A 11 -18.88 13.69 3.83
C PRO A 11 -18.03 12.51 3.39
N GLN A 12 -18.36 11.32 3.88
CA GLN A 12 -17.77 10.10 3.34
C GLN A 12 -18.31 9.98 1.91
N GLY A 13 -17.41 9.93 0.94
CA GLY A 13 -17.78 9.64 -0.45
C GLY A 13 -18.60 8.35 -0.56
N GLN A 14 -19.13 8.11 -1.74
CA GLN A 14 -19.93 6.92 -2.03
C GLN A 14 -19.22 5.65 -1.54
N LYS A 15 -19.89 4.85 -0.71
CA LYS A 15 -19.31 3.62 -0.16
C LYS A 15 -18.98 2.69 -1.32
N VAL A 16 -17.69 2.49 -1.55
CA VAL A 16 -17.21 1.52 -2.55
C VAL A 16 -17.73 0.14 -2.16
N THR A 17 -18.32 -0.57 -3.13
CA THR A 17 -18.77 -1.95 -2.93
C THR A 17 -17.57 -2.81 -2.56
N ARG A 18 -17.65 -3.50 -1.42
CA ARG A 18 -16.58 -4.37 -0.94
C ARG A 18 -16.47 -5.57 -1.86
N LYS A 19 -15.25 -5.87 -2.30
CA LYS A 19 -14.96 -7.01 -3.18
C LYS A 19 -15.26 -8.34 -2.48
N LEU A 20 -15.71 -9.34 -3.24
CA LEU A 20 -15.97 -10.70 -2.78
C LEU A 20 -14.66 -11.42 -2.41
N ASN A 21 -14.69 -12.30 -1.40
CA ASN A 21 -13.50 -13.01 -0.95
C ASN A 21 -13.17 -14.23 -1.82
N ILE A 22 -12.50 -13.98 -2.95
CA ILE A 22 -12.08 -14.99 -3.92
C ILE A 22 -11.07 -15.99 -3.31
N THR A 23 -10.35 -15.63 -2.24
CA THR A 23 -9.37 -16.53 -1.63
C THR A 23 -9.98 -17.80 -1.04
N LYS A 24 -11.27 -17.77 -0.67
CA LYS A 24 -12.00 -18.95 -0.20
C LYS A 24 -12.13 -20.02 -1.27
N LEU A 25 -12.13 -19.66 -2.56
CA LEU A 25 -12.16 -20.63 -3.66
C LEU A 25 -10.92 -21.53 -3.73
N LYS A 26 -9.85 -21.23 -2.99
CA LYS A 26 -8.73 -22.17 -2.83
C LYS A 26 -9.15 -23.45 -2.10
N ASN A 27 -10.24 -23.41 -1.34
CA ASN A 27 -10.83 -24.60 -0.74
C ASN A 27 -11.85 -25.21 -1.71
N GLN A 28 -11.62 -26.48 -2.05
CA GLN A 28 -12.42 -27.22 -3.02
C GLN A 28 -13.90 -27.36 -2.60
N LEU A 29 -14.17 -27.49 -1.29
CA LEU A 29 -15.53 -27.66 -0.78
C LEU A 29 -16.38 -26.40 -0.97
N THR A 30 -15.78 -25.24 -0.73
CA THR A 30 -16.46 -23.95 -0.93
C THR A 30 -16.67 -23.61 -2.41
N ALA A 31 -15.79 -24.09 -3.29
CA ALA A 31 -15.98 -23.95 -4.73
C ALA A 31 -17.16 -24.82 -5.22
N GLN A 32 -17.28 -26.04 -4.71
CA GLN A 32 -18.40 -26.94 -5.02
C GLN A 32 -19.74 -26.43 -4.48
N ASP A 33 -19.78 -25.94 -3.23
CA ASP A 33 -20.99 -25.33 -2.64
C ASP A 33 -21.47 -24.14 -3.47
N LEU A 34 -20.54 -23.29 -3.93
CA LEU A 34 -20.89 -22.17 -4.80
C LEU A 34 -21.51 -22.63 -6.12
N GLN A 35 -20.92 -23.65 -6.75
CA GLN A 35 -21.39 -24.19 -8.02
C GLN A 35 -22.81 -24.77 -7.87
N SER A 36 -23.05 -25.62 -6.87
CA SER A 36 -24.36 -26.22 -6.64
C SER A 36 -25.45 -25.17 -6.35
N ARG A 37 -25.12 -24.10 -5.63
CA ARG A 37 -26.05 -22.99 -5.36
C ARG A 37 -26.35 -22.16 -6.60
N MET A 38 -25.37 -21.94 -7.46
CA MET A 38 -25.57 -21.27 -8.74
C MET A 38 -26.46 -22.12 -9.65
N ASP A 39 -26.16 -23.42 -9.78
CA ASP A 39 -26.94 -24.32 -10.64
C ASP A 39 -28.41 -24.40 -10.23
N SER A 40 -28.70 -24.43 -8.92
CA SER A 40 -30.07 -24.46 -8.41
C SER A 40 -30.83 -23.14 -8.65
N LYS A 41 -30.23 -21.98 -8.33
CA LYS A 41 -30.95 -20.69 -8.39
C LYS A 41 -31.00 -20.08 -9.79
N LEU A 42 -30.08 -20.43 -10.68
CA LEU A 42 -30.09 -19.97 -12.07
C LEU A 42 -31.13 -20.71 -12.92
N LEU A 43 -31.66 -21.85 -12.45
CA LEU A 43 -32.79 -22.52 -13.09
C LEU A 43 -34.08 -21.70 -13.00
N ASP A 44 -34.29 -21.01 -11.87
CA ASP A 44 -35.52 -20.27 -11.57
C ASP A 44 -35.64 -18.98 -12.40
N ILE A 45 -34.52 -18.33 -12.73
CA ILE A 45 -34.50 -17.05 -13.47
C ILE A 45 -34.90 -17.22 -14.95
N ARG A 46 -34.75 -18.42 -15.52
CA ARG A 46 -34.98 -18.68 -16.95
C ARG A 46 -36.46 -18.65 -17.37
N SER A 47 -37.39 -18.50 -16.43
CA SER A 47 -38.82 -18.66 -16.69
C SER A 47 -39.61 -17.36 -16.92
N ASP A 48 -39.01 -16.17 -16.73
CA ASP A 48 -39.73 -14.90 -16.84
C ASP A 48 -39.57 -14.25 -18.24
N GLN A 49 -40.68 -13.90 -18.88
CA GLN A 49 -40.75 -13.19 -20.18
C GLN A 49 -40.54 -11.67 -20.05
N SER A 50 -39.63 -11.24 -19.18
CA SER A 50 -39.27 -9.82 -18.96
C SER A 50 -38.31 -9.29 -20.02
N SER A 51 -38.08 -7.98 -20.05
CA SER A 51 -37.12 -7.35 -20.97
C SER A 51 -35.70 -7.91 -20.75
N ILE A 52 -34.90 -7.99 -21.82
CA ILE A 52 -33.52 -8.53 -21.76
C ILE A 52 -32.68 -7.83 -20.68
N ASP A 53 -32.88 -6.52 -20.50
CA ASP A 53 -32.17 -5.73 -19.48
C ASP A 53 -32.55 -6.14 -18.05
N GLU A 54 -33.83 -6.41 -17.80
CA GLU A 54 -34.35 -6.86 -16.49
C GLU A 54 -33.89 -8.28 -16.18
N GLN A 55 -33.86 -9.16 -17.20
CA GLN A 55 -33.31 -10.51 -17.07
C GLN A 55 -31.81 -10.48 -16.72
N TRP A 56 -31.04 -9.59 -17.35
CA TRP A 56 -29.62 -9.45 -17.07
C TRP A 56 -29.34 -8.86 -15.68
N GLU A 57 -30.13 -7.89 -15.23
CA GLU A 57 -30.03 -7.33 -13.88
C GLU A 57 -30.36 -8.38 -12.81
N SER A 58 -31.46 -9.11 -12.99
CA SER A 58 -31.85 -10.23 -12.10
C SER A 58 -30.79 -11.33 -12.04
N PHE A 59 -30.23 -11.72 -13.18
CA PHE A 59 -29.11 -12.67 -13.23
C PHE A 59 -27.90 -12.16 -12.45
N ARG A 60 -27.46 -10.92 -12.72
CA ARG A 60 -26.28 -10.32 -12.07
C ARG A 60 -26.45 -10.25 -10.56
N ASP A 61 -27.59 -9.78 -10.08
CA ASP A 61 -27.86 -9.61 -8.67
C ASP A 61 -27.98 -10.96 -7.96
N THR A 62 -28.58 -11.95 -8.61
CA THR A 62 -28.67 -13.30 -8.07
C THR A 62 -27.29 -13.95 -7.95
N VAL A 63 -26.47 -13.88 -9.01
CA VAL A 63 -25.09 -14.40 -8.98
C VAL A 63 -24.26 -13.69 -7.92
N HIS A 64 -24.37 -12.37 -7.84
CA HIS A 64 -23.63 -11.58 -6.85
C HIS A 64 -24.10 -11.90 -5.42
N SER A 65 -25.40 -12.09 -5.20
CA SER A 65 -25.98 -12.47 -3.90
C SER A 65 -25.50 -13.85 -3.45
N ILE A 66 -25.54 -14.86 -4.34
CA ILE A 66 -25.04 -16.22 -4.05
C ILE A 66 -23.56 -16.21 -3.74
N ALA A 67 -22.77 -15.50 -4.55
CA ALA A 67 -21.34 -15.35 -4.32
C ALA A 67 -21.07 -14.63 -2.98
N LEU A 68 -21.89 -13.66 -2.61
CA LEU A 68 -21.78 -12.95 -1.34
C LEU A 68 -22.15 -13.83 -0.14
N GLU A 69 -23.20 -14.65 -0.23
CA GLU A 69 -23.60 -15.60 0.81
C GLU A 69 -22.53 -16.68 1.04
N THR A 70 -21.94 -17.19 -0.05
CA THR A 70 -21.00 -18.32 0.00
C THR A 70 -19.57 -17.86 0.33
N LEU A 71 -19.07 -16.87 -0.40
CA LEU A 71 -17.69 -16.37 -0.26
C LEU A 71 -17.57 -15.30 0.83
N GLY A 72 -18.63 -14.53 1.06
CA GLY A 72 -18.57 -13.35 1.92
C GLY A 72 -17.75 -12.21 1.31
N GLN A 73 -17.68 -11.11 2.04
CA GLN A 73 -16.87 -9.95 1.67
C GLN A 73 -15.41 -10.17 2.06
N ILE A 74 -14.48 -9.57 1.32
CA ILE A 74 -13.10 -9.43 1.80
C ILE A 74 -13.14 -8.61 3.08
N THR A 75 -12.79 -9.26 4.18
CA THR A 75 -12.48 -8.60 5.43
C THR A 75 -11.10 -7.98 5.32
N ARG A 76 -10.93 -6.82 5.93
CA ARG A 76 -9.61 -6.21 6.07
C ARG A 76 -8.87 -7.03 7.12
N ASN A 77 -8.04 -7.97 6.67
CA ASN A 77 -7.06 -8.56 7.56
C ASN A 77 -5.92 -7.54 7.69
N HIS A 78 -5.61 -7.14 8.91
CA HIS A 78 -4.40 -6.41 9.19
C HIS A 78 -3.25 -7.37 8.89
N GLN A 79 -2.31 -6.99 8.02
CA GLN A 79 -1.11 -7.80 7.75
C GLN A 79 -0.13 -7.78 8.94
N ASP A 80 -0.64 -7.60 10.15
CA ASP A 80 0.11 -7.37 11.36
C ASP A 80 -0.26 -8.43 12.41
N TRP A 81 0.56 -8.56 13.45
CA TRP A 81 0.44 -9.58 14.50
C TRP A 81 -0.88 -9.55 15.29
N PHE A 82 -1.69 -8.50 15.12
CA PHE A 82 -2.92 -8.28 15.88
C PHE A 82 -4.01 -9.33 15.60
N ASP A 83 -4.27 -9.68 14.33
CA ASP A 83 -5.44 -10.48 13.98
C ASP A 83 -5.37 -11.92 14.54
N GLU A 84 -4.18 -12.52 14.54
CA GLU A 84 -3.94 -13.86 15.11
C GLU A 84 -4.10 -13.88 16.63
N ASN A 85 -3.82 -12.75 17.28
CA ASN A 85 -3.85 -12.61 18.74
C ASN A 85 -5.14 -11.94 19.24
N ASP A 86 -6.08 -11.58 18.37
CA ASP A 86 -7.22 -10.71 18.67
C ASP A 86 -8.06 -11.23 19.86
N GLN A 87 -8.34 -12.54 19.90
CA GLN A 87 -9.09 -13.14 21.00
C GLN A 87 -8.36 -13.04 22.35
N GLU A 88 -7.04 -13.27 22.37
CA GLU A 88 -6.24 -13.15 23.59
C GLU A 88 -6.11 -11.70 24.03
N ILE A 89 -5.89 -10.77 23.09
CA ILE A 89 -5.86 -9.33 23.33
C ILE A 89 -7.21 -8.87 23.89
N GLN A 90 -8.32 -9.30 23.31
CA GLN A 90 -9.65 -8.93 23.76
C GLN A 90 -9.90 -9.39 25.20
N LYS A 91 -9.53 -10.63 25.54
CA LYS A 91 -9.62 -11.16 26.91
C LYS A 91 -8.78 -10.33 27.90
N LEU A 92 -7.54 -9.99 27.55
CA LEU A 92 -6.67 -9.14 28.37
C LEU A 92 -7.27 -7.74 28.57
N LEU A 93 -7.86 -7.17 27.53
CA LEU A 93 -8.51 -5.86 27.59
C LEU A 93 -9.81 -5.88 28.40
N GLU A 94 -10.59 -6.97 28.34
CA GLU A 94 -11.77 -7.17 29.18
C GLU A 94 -11.37 -7.20 30.67
N GLU A 95 -10.35 -7.96 31.01
CA GLU A 95 -9.83 -8.05 32.38
C GLU A 95 -9.30 -6.71 32.90
N LYS A 96 -8.51 -6.00 32.06
CA LYS A 96 -8.05 -4.65 32.37
C LYS A 96 -9.21 -3.68 32.59
N ARG A 97 -10.25 -3.74 31.75
CA ARG A 97 -11.46 -2.90 31.89
C ARG A 97 -12.23 -3.23 33.17
N ARG A 98 -12.34 -4.52 33.54
CA ARG A 98 -12.97 -4.97 34.79
C ARG A 98 -12.29 -4.36 36.02
N LEU A 99 -10.96 -4.45 36.08
CA LEU A 99 -10.18 -3.92 37.20
C LEU A 99 -10.15 -2.38 37.22
N LEU A 100 -10.18 -1.73 36.05
CA LEU A 100 -10.33 -0.28 35.96
C LEU A 100 -11.66 0.18 36.56
N ARG A 101 -12.78 -0.48 36.21
CA ARG A 101 -14.10 -0.18 36.78
C ARG A 101 -14.13 -0.38 38.30
N ALA A 102 -13.53 -1.46 38.79
CA ALA A 102 -13.43 -1.73 40.22
C ALA A 102 -12.64 -0.64 40.97
N HIS A 103 -11.53 -0.15 40.39
CA HIS A 103 -10.76 0.95 40.96
C HIS A 103 -11.50 2.29 40.89
N GLN A 104 -12.21 2.57 39.80
CA GLN A 104 -13.00 3.80 39.64
C GLN A 104 -14.16 3.89 40.64
N ASN A 105 -14.78 2.77 40.98
CA ASN A 105 -15.85 2.72 41.98
C ASN A 105 -15.34 2.93 43.41
N GLU A 106 -14.08 2.58 43.70
CA GLU A 106 -13.46 2.70 45.02
C GLU A 106 -12.01 3.18 44.90
N THR A 107 -11.85 4.48 44.65
CA THR A 107 -10.56 5.11 44.37
C THR A 107 -9.59 5.11 45.56
N THR A 108 -10.11 5.06 46.78
CA THR A 108 -9.32 5.02 48.03
C THR A 108 -8.70 3.65 48.32
N CYS A 109 -9.18 2.58 47.69
CA CYS A 109 -8.68 1.23 47.93
C CYS A 109 -7.32 1.00 47.23
N THR A 110 -6.24 0.96 48.02
CA THR A 110 -4.87 0.72 47.53
C THR A 110 -4.71 -0.66 46.88
N ALA A 111 -5.42 -1.68 47.38
CA ALA A 111 -5.39 -3.04 46.80
C ALA A 111 -5.96 -3.08 45.38
N LYS A 112 -7.08 -2.39 45.11
CA LYS A 112 -7.68 -2.30 43.77
C LYS A 112 -6.79 -1.53 42.79
N LYS A 113 -6.14 -0.46 43.27
CA LYS A 113 -5.12 0.27 42.50
C LYS A 113 -3.92 -0.62 42.15
N ALA A 114 -3.43 -1.42 43.10
CA ALA A 114 -2.34 -2.36 42.88
C ALA A 114 -2.73 -3.46 41.87
N ALA A 115 -3.93 -4.03 41.98
CA ALA A 115 -4.46 -5.02 41.04
C ALA A 115 -4.57 -4.44 39.61
N PHE A 116 -5.08 -3.22 39.47
CA PHE A 116 -5.13 -2.54 38.17
C PHE A 116 -3.74 -2.27 37.57
N ASN A 117 -2.77 -1.85 38.39
CA ASN A 117 -1.40 -1.64 37.92
C ASN A 117 -0.74 -2.95 37.48
N ASN A 118 -0.99 -4.05 38.20
CA ASN A 118 -0.47 -5.37 37.85
C ASN A 118 -1.04 -5.86 36.50
N ILE A 119 -2.37 -5.82 36.31
CA ILE A 119 -2.96 -6.23 35.03
C ILE A 119 -2.48 -5.31 33.89
N ARG A 120 -2.30 -4.01 34.14
CA ARG A 120 -1.77 -3.07 33.14
C ARG A 120 -0.37 -3.47 32.70
N SER A 121 0.51 -3.82 33.64
CA SER A 121 1.86 -4.31 33.37
C SER A 121 1.82 -5.63 32.58
N THR A 122 0.99 -6.57 33.02
CA THR A 122 0.83 -7.88 32.38
C THR A 122 0.34 -7.75 30.93
N VAL A 123 -0.69 -6.93 30.69
CA VAL A 123 -1.19 -6.64 29.34
C VAL A 123 -0.08 -6.03 28.48
N GLN A 124 0.65 -5.04 29.00
CA GLN A 124 1.73 -4.40 28.25
C GLN A 124 2.90 -5.35 27.94
N ALA A 125 3.23 -6.27 28.85
CA ALA A 125 4.24 -7.30 28.63
C ALA A 125 3.79 -8.31 27.57
N LYS A 126 2.55 -8.81 27.67
CA LYS A 126 1.97 -9.76 26.70
C LYS A 126 1.88 -9.18 25.29
N LEU A 127 1.41 -7.94 25.15
CA LEU A 127 1.35 -7.27 23.85
C LEU A 127 2.74 -7.09 23.24
N ARG A 128 3.75 -6.74 24.04
CA ARG A 128 5.14 -6.65 23.56
C ARG A 128 5.66 -8.00 23.08
N LEU A 129 5.46 -9.06 23.87
CA LEU A 129 5.88 -10.41 23.46
C LEU A 129 5.24 -10.88 22.15
N MET A 130 3.94 -10.62 21.96
CA MET A 130 3.24 -10.97 20.72
C MET A 130 3.79 -10.19 19.52
N GLN A 131 4.03 -8.88 19.70
CA GLN A 131 4.64 -8.03 18.69
C GLN A 131 6.07 -8.47 18.34
N ASP A 132 6.89 -8.73 19.36
CA ASP A 132 8.29 -9.12 19.20
C ASP A 132 8.41 -10.48 18.49
N ALA A 133 7.55 -11.45 18.84
CA ALA A 133 7.50 -12.75 18.18
C ALA A 133 7.19 -12.61 16.68
N TRP A 134 6.22 -11.78 16.32
CA TRP A 134 5.91 -11.52 14.92
C TRP A 134 7.02 -10.75 14.20
N LEU A 135 7.60 -9.72 14.81
CA LEU A 135 8.71 -8.98 14.22
C LEU A 135 9.92 -9.88 13.97
N SER A 136 10.22 -10.79 14.89
CA SER A 136 11.29 -11.79 14.72
C SER A 136 11.00 -12.71 13.54
N ALA A 137 9.80 -13.31 13.48
CA ALA A 137 9.41 -14.17 12.37
C ALA A 137 9.41 -13.42 11.02
N LYS A 138 9.02 -12.15 11.03
CA LYS A 138 9.01 -11.30 9.83
C LYS A 138 10.43 -10.94 9.39
N ALA A 139 11.34 -10.69 10.32
CA ALA A 139 12.75 -10.47 10.02
C ALA A 139 13.39 -11.69 9.36
N ASP A 140 13.12 -12.89 9.88
CA ASP A 140 13.58 -14.15 9.28
C ASP A 140 13.03 -14.35 7.85
N GLU A 141 11.76 -14.01 7.63
CA GLU A 141 11.14 -14.06 6.29
C GLU A 141 11.83 -13.09 5.31
N ILE A 142 12.03 -11.84 5.73
CA ILE A 142 12.68 -10.79 4.93
C ILE A 142 14.12 -11.19 4.59
N GLN A 143 14.88 -11.69 5.57
CA GLN A 143 16.22 -12.21 5.36
C GLN A 143 16.21 -13.37 4.36
N GLY A 144 15.27 -14.31 4.50
CA GLY A 144 15.11 -15.43 3.57
C GLY A 144 14.81 -15.01 2.13
N TYR A 145 14.14 -13.87 1.90
CA TYR A 145 13.98 -13.31 0.55
C TYR A 145 15.24 -12.62 0.03
N ALA A 146 15.97 -11.93 0.90
CA ALA A 146 17.24 -11.30 0.55
C ALA A 146 18.28 -12.36 0.11
N ASP A 147 18.39 -13.45 0.86
CA ASP A 147 19.30 -14.57 0.57
C ASP A 147 18.95 -15.28 -0.74
N LYS A 148 17.66 -15.29 -1.12
CA LYS A 148 17.16 -15.85 -2.39
C LYS A 148 17.19 -14.86 -3.56
N HIS A 149 17.63 -13.62 -3.32
CA HIS A 149 17.59 -12.51 -4.28
C HIS A 149 16.18 -12.24 -4.87
N ASP A 150 15.11 -12.57 -4.15
CA ASP A 150 13.73 -12.30 -4.57
C ASP A 150 13.32 -10.88 -4.13
N THR A 151 13.76 -9.89 -4.91
CA THR A 151 13.56 -8.46 -4.59
C THR A 151 12.09 -8.09 -4.47
N LYS A 152 11.21 -8.70 -5.28
CA LYS A 152 9.77 -8.41 -5.25
C LYS A 152 9.16 -8.80 -3.91
N LYS A 153 9.39 -10.03 -3.45
CA LYS A 153 8.85 -10.50 -2.17
C LYS A 153 9.52 -9.80 -0.98
N PHE A 154 10.81 -9.48 -1.09
CA PHE A 154 11.50 -8.65 -0.11
C PHE A 154 10.80 -7.31 0.10
N TYR A 155 10.50 -6.58 -0.98
CA TYR A 155 9.78 -5.30 -0.88
C TYR A 155 8.33 -5.45 -0.42
N GLU A 156 7.62 -6.50 -0.84
CA GLU A 156 6.26 -6.79 -0.35
C GLU A 156 6.26 -7.07 1.17
N ALA A 157 7.20 -7.85 1.67
CA ALA A 157 7.35 -8.16 3.09
C ALA A 157 7.76 -6.93 3.91
N LEU A 158 8.68 -6.10 3.38
CA LEU A 158 9.11 -4.85 4.00
C LEU A 158 7.94 -3.86 4.13
N LYS A 159 7.09 -3.78 3.09
CA LYS A 159 5.91 -2.93 3.10
C LYS A 159 4.89 -3.34 4.16
N ALA A 160 4.80 -4.63 4.49
CA ALA A 160 3.93 -5.11 5.57
C ALA A 160 4.37 -4.60 6.94
N VAL A 161 5.69 -4.51 7.21
CA VAL A 161 6.25 -4.01 8.48
C VAL A 161 5.96 -2.53 8.70
N TYR A 162 6.14 -1.71 7.67
CA TYR A 162 5.86 -0.27 7.76
C TYR A 162 4.36 0.06 7.74
N GLY A 163 3.49 -0.93 7.53
CA GLY A 163 2.05 -0.75 7.43
C GLY A 163 1.63 0.01 6.16
N PRO A 164 0.38 0.50 6.11
CA PRO A 164 -0.08 1.35 5.02
C PRO A 164 0.80 2.60 4.95
N GLN A 165 1.77 2.59 4.04
CA GLN A 165 2.51 3.78 3.70
C GLN A 165 1.49 4.74 3.12
N PHE A 166 1.15 5.78 3.87
CA PHE A 166 0.44 6.91 3.32
C PHE A 166 1.32 7.34 2.15
N SER A 167 0.88 7.08 0.92
CA SER A 167 1.40 7.81 -0.20
C SER A 167 1.08 9.24 0.16
N PHE A 168 2.07 9.97 0.68
CA PHE A 168 1.96 11.41 0.86
C PHE A 168 1.38 11.87 -0.47
N GLY A 169 0.15 12.38 -0.44
CA GLY A 169 -0.46 12.94 -1.64
C GLY A 169 0.58 13.87 -2.25
N SER A 170 0.70 13.83 -3.58
CA SER A 170 1.76 14.52 -4.33
C SER A 170 2.19 15.81 -3.62
N THR A 171 3.44 15.86 -3.17
CA THR A 171 3.93 16.96 -2.33
C THR A 171 3.58 18.28 -3.02
N PRO A 172 2.78 19.15 -2.38
CA PRO A 172 2.32 20.34 -3.04
C PRO A 172 3.51 21.23 -3.37
N LEU A 173 3.60 21.66 -4.63
CA LEU A 173 4.68 22.52 -5.09
C LEU A 173 4.24 23.98 -5.05
N LEU A 174 5.15 24.88 -4.71
CA LEU A 174 4.92 26.31 -4.95
C LEU A 174 5.04 26.59 -6.46
N SER A 175 4.16 27.44 -6.98
CA SER A 175 4.36 28.04 -8.30
C SER A 175 5.64 28.88 -8.31
N SER A 176 6.24 29.08 -9.49
CA SER A 176 7.43 29.91 -9.71
C SER A 176 7.29 31.32 -9.13
N ASP A 177 6.07 31.84 -9.11
CA ASP A 177 5.76 33.21 -8.66
C ASP A 177 5.57 33.28 -7.14
N GLY A 178 5.65 32.14 -6.43
CA GLY A 178 5.53 32.04 -4.99
C GLY A 178 4.12 32.20 -4.42
N THR A 179 3.12 32.48 -5.25
CA THR A 179 1.78 32.90 -4.81
C THR A 179 0.76 31.76 -4.66
N SER A 180 0.94 30.65 -5.37
CA SER A 180 -0.03 29.54 -5.40
C SER A 180 0.59 28.18 -5.12
N LEU A 181 -0.15 27.37 -4.35
CA LEU A 181 0.22 26.02 -3.96
C LEU A 181 -0.44 25.00 -4.90
N LEU A 182 0.39 24.33 -5.71
CA LEU A 182 -0.04 23.32 -6.68
C LEU A 182 -0.24 21.99 -5.96
N THR A 183 -1.51 21.62 -5.77
CA THR A 183 -1.93 20.35 -5.14
C THR A 183 -2.43 19.33 -6.16
N ASN A 184 -2.72 19.75 -7.39
CA ASN A 184 -3.21 18.87 -8.45
C ASN A 184 -2.03 18.14 -9.13
N LYS A 185 -2.12 16.81 -9.25
CA LYS A 185 -1.09 15.96 -9.84
C LYS A 185 -0.69 16.40 -11.27
N ARG A 186 -1.65 16.84 -12.09
CA ARG A 186 -1.35 17.29 -13.47
C ARG A 186 -0.48 18.55 -13.48
N LEU A 187 -0.84 19.53 -12.65
CA LEU A 187 -0.11 20.80 -12.53
C LEU A 187 1.28 20.59 -11.94
N ILE A 188 1.44 19.65 -11.00
CA ILE A 188 2.74 19.28 -10.44
C ILE A 188 3.65 18.68 -11.53
N LEU A 189 3.12 17.77 -12.37
CA LEU A 189 3.89 17.17 -13.46
C LEU A 189 4.30 18.20 -14.53
N GLU A 190 3.40 19.12 -14.88
CA GLU A 190 3.67 20.21 -15.82
C GLU A 190 4.79 21.13 -15.31
N LYS A 191 4.78 21.48 -14.01
CA LYS A 191 5.88 22.23 -13.40
C LYS A 191 7.20 21.48 -13.35
N TRP A 192 7.19 20.19 -13.09
CA TRP A 192 8.42 19.39 -13.20
C TRP A 192 8.96 19.41 -14.63
N ALA A 193 8.10 19.30 -15.64
CA ALA A 193 8.52 19.38 -17.04
C ALA A 193 9.14 20.74 -17.39
N GLU A 194 8.53 21.85 -16.95
CA GLU A 194 9.10 23.19 -17.11
C GLU A 194 10.47 23.31 -16.43
N HIS A 195 10.58 22.87 -15.18
CA HIS A 195 11.85 22.94 -14.43
C HIS A 195 12.97 22.14 -15.10
N PHE A 196 12.70 20.88 -15.48
CA PHE A 196 13.69 20.05 -16.16
C PHE A 196 14.07 20.61 -17.53
N ASN A 197 13.12 21.21 -18.25
CA ASN A 197 13.42 21.87 -19.52
C ASN A 197 14.42 23.03 -19.32
N ILE A 198 14.22 23.87 -18.29
CA ILE A 198 15.15 24.98 -17.98
C ILE A 198 16.53 24.46 -17.56
N VAL A 199 16.57 23.42 -16.73
CA VAL A 199 17.83 22.87 -16.18
C VAL A 199 18.64 22.14 -17.25
N LEU A 200 18.00 21.28 -18.03
CA LEU A 200 18.68 20.38 -18.97
C LEU A 200 18.89 21.01 -20.35
N ASN A 201 17.99 21.89 -20.80
CA ASN A 201 18.06 22.49 -22.13
C ASN A 201 18.50 23.96 -22.10
N ARG A 202 19.37 24.32 -21.14
CA ARG A 202 19.90 25.68 -21.04
C ARG A 202 20.74 26.00 -22.30
N PRO A 203 20.49 27.13 -22.98
CA PRO A 203 21.32 27.53 -24.11
C PRO A 203 22.75 27.74 -23.63
N ALA A 204 23.70 27.04 -24.26
CA ALA A 204 25.10 27.21 -23.97
C ALA A 204 25.52 28.62 -24.43
N GLN A 205 25.72 29.54 -23.49
CA GLN A 205 26.47 30.77 -23.75
C GLN A 205 27.95 30.38 -23.78
N ILE A 206 28.40 29.89 -24.93
CA ILE A 206 29.81 29.59 -25.13
C ILE A 206 30.52 30.93 -25.32
N ASN A 207 31.41 31.28 -24.40
CA ASN A 207 32.20 32.51 -24.52
C ASN A 207 33.27 32.31 -25.60
N GLU A 208 33.12 32.98 -26.75
CA GLU A 208 34.05 32.89 -27.88
C GLU A 208 35.49 33.29 -27.50
N GLU A 209 35.68 34.21 -26.55
CA GLU A 209 37.01 34.56 -26.04
C GLU A 209 37.66 33.40 -25.28
N ALA A 210 36.87 32.58 -24.58
CA ALA A 210 37.36 31.38 -23.92
C ALA A 210 37.73 30.30 -24.96
N ILE A 211 36.94 30.15 -26.04
CA ILE A 211 37.26 29.24 -27.15
C ILE A 211 38.57 29.66 -27.83
N ALA A 212 38.75 30.96 -28.08
CA ALA A 212 39.94 31.51 -28.72
C ALA A 212 41.23 31.37 -27.88
N ARG A 213 41.10 31.22 -26.55
CA ARG A 213 42.25 30.96 -25.66
C ARG A 213 42.70 29.50 -25.67
N PHE A 214 41.88 28.56 -26.13
CA PHE A 214 42.30 27.17 -26.22
C PHE A 214 43.20 26.96 -27.44
N PRO A 215 44.35 26.29 -27.29
CA PRO A 215 45.21 25.96 -28.42
C PRO A 215 44.48 25.00 -29.35
N GLN A 216 44.22 25.44 -30.58
CA GLN A 216 43.58 24.61 -31.61
C GLN A 216 44.58 23.55 -32.08
N VAL A 217 44.27 22.28 -31.81
CA VAL A 217 45.04 21.14 -32.30
C VAL A 217 44.63 20.90 -33.77
N PRO A 218 45.58 20.58 -34.68
CA PRO A 218 45.23 20.22 -36.06
C PRO A 218 44.17 19.10 -36.08
N THR A 219 43.21 19.22 -37.00
CA THR A 219 42.11 18.28 -37.14
C THR A 219 42.65 16.87 -37.35
N ASN A 220 42.35 15.95 -36.42
CA ASN A 220 42.77 14.56 -36.57
C ASN A 220 41.83 13.85 -37.57
N HIS A 221 42.34 13.59 -38.78
CA HIS A 221 41.61 12.89 -39.84
C HIS A 221 41.53 11.37 -39.63
N GLU A 222 42.25 10.79 -38.68
CA GLU A 222 42.18 9.36 -38.35
C GLU A 222 40.78 8.94 -37.88
N LEU A 223 40.06 9.83 -37.18
CA LEU A 223 38.69 9.59 -36.70
C LEU A 223 37.62 9.65 -37.80
N ALA A 224 37.98 10.11 -39.00
CA ALA A 224 37.11 10.09 -40.18
C ALA A 224 37.22 8.76 -40.95
N VAL A 225 38.19 7.91 -40.58
CA VAL A 225 38.31 6.56 -41.13
C VAL A 225 37.26 5.68 -40.46
N PRO A 226 36.46 4.90 -41.23
CA PRO A 226 35.54 3.93 -40.66
C PRO A 226 36.29 2.96 -39.75
N PRO A 227 35.78 2.66 -38.54
CA PRO A 227 36.46 1.77 -37.61
C PRO A 227 36.65 0.38 -38.24
N ALA A 228 37.77 -0.26 -37.91
CA ALA A 228 38.02 -1.62 -38.35
C ALA A 228 37.09 -2.61 -37.62
N VAL A 229 36.79 -3.75 -38.25
CA VAL A 229 35.90 -4.79 -37.72
C VAL A 229 36.33 -5.27 -36.32
N GLU A 230 37.61 -5.19 -36.01
CA GLU A 230 38.19 -5.55 -34.71
C GLU A 230 37.88 -4.53 -33.60
N GLU A 231 37.83 -3.22 -33.93
CA GLU A 231 37.46 -2.16 -33.01
C GLU A 231 35.96 -2.18 -32.71
N GLU A 232 35.12 -2.51 -33.70
CA GLU A 232 33.67 -2.68 -33.55
C GLU A 232 33.32 -3.79 -32.53
N ILE A 233 34.08 -4.89 -32.55
CA ILE A 233 33.97 -5.99 -31.58
C ILE A 233 34.42 -5.55 -30.17
N GLY A 234 35.36 -4.61 -30.07
CA GLY A 234 35.82 -4.02 -28.82
C GLY A 234 34.76 -3.13 -28.15
N PHE A 235 34.10 -2.26 -28.93
CA PHE A 235 33.01 -1.41 -28.44
C PHE A 235 31.81 -2.23 -27.94
N GLY A 236 31.47 -3.33 -28.61
CA GLY A 236 30.41 -4.26 -28.17
C GLY A 236 30.70 -4.97 -26.84
N LYS A 237 31.96 -4.99 -26.39
CA LYS A 237 32.39 -5.62 -25.12
C LYS A 237 32.54 -4.62 -23.96
N MET A 238 32.45 -3.32 -24.20
CA MET A 238 32.48 -2.32 -23.14
C MET A 238 31.15 -2.34 -22.37
N LYS A 239 31.09 -3.16 -21.31
CA LYS A 239 30.02 -3.08 -20.31
C LYS A 239 30.14 -1.74 -19.59
N CYS A 240 29.22 -0.81 -19.88
CA CYS A 240 29.03 0.40 -19.08
C CYS A 240 28.86 0.04 -17.60
N LYS A 241 29.88 0.29 -16.80
CA LYS A 241 29.81 0.29 -15.34
C LYS A 241 29.32 1.68 -14.94
N ILE A 242 28.00 1.85 -14.90
CA ILE A 242 27.39 3.04 -14.31
C ILE A 242 27.61 2.92 -12.80
N LEU A 243 28.59 3.66 -12.28
CA LEU A 243 28.75 3.87 -10.84
C LEU A 243 27.68 4.88 -10.42
N PHE A 244 26.81 4.45 -9.49
CA PHE A 244 25.93 5.34 -8.73
C PHE A 244 26.74 6.19 -7.75
#